data_AF-A0A0F5R1L2-F1
#
_entry.id   AF-A0A0F5R1L2-F1
#
_cell.length_a   1.000
_cell.length_b   1.000
_cell.length_c   1.000
_cell.angle_alpha   90.00
_cell.angle_beta   90.00
_cell.angle_gamma   90.00
#
_symmetry.space_group_name_H-M   'P 1'
#
loop_
_entity.id
_entity.type
_entity.pdbx_description
1 polymer ?
#
loop_
_entity_poly.entity_id
_entity_poly.type
_entity_poly.pdbx_seq_one_letter_code
_entity_poly.pdbx_strand_id
1 'polypeptide(L)'
;MSKLDGNERWKSKMLLTEHVEQYDGQHSAREAKVTTAEERVMIRDYILLPHMEKMVQKSLSELENSSNLMRRLYGMAGHRVLDRIMHDLYALRRELKARNIRILAEEQSNSVVYHRYYCRGYEEHFGMTREVMRSEISWQLSRYTAEIGELLKGGAGK
;
A
#
# COMPACT_ATOMS: atom_id res chain seq x y z
N MET A 1 3.16 7.11 66.74
CA MET A 1 4.47 6.86 66.09
C MET A 1 4.27 5.88 64.95
N SER A 2 4.21 6.39 63.71
CA SER A 2 3.96 5.59 62.50
C SER A 2 5.28 5.02 61.99
N LYS A 3 5.35 3.69 61.82
CA LYS A 3 6.56 2.92 61.45
C LYS A 3 7.07 3.14 60.01
N LEU A 4 6.78 4.28 59.40
CA LEU A 4 7.05 4.52 57.97
C LEU A 4 7.99 5.71 57.70
N ASP A 5 8.37 6.48 58.71
CA ASP A 5 9.08 7.76 58.53
C ASP A 5 10.61 7.64 58.33
N GLY A 6 11.13 6.41 58.14
CA GLY A 6 12.57 6.14 58.03
C GLY A 6 13.01 5.40 56.77
N ASN A 7 12.08 5.12 55.83
CA ASN A 7 12.42 4.31 54.66
C ASN A 7 12.66 5.19 53.42
N GLU A 8 13.84 5.82 53.34
CA GLU A 8 14.34 6.54 52.15
C GLU A 8 14.62 5.59 50.95
N ARG A 9 14.37 4.28 51.06
CA ARG A 9 14.60 3.28 49.99
C ARG A 9 13.88 3.59 48.68
N TRP A 10 12.77 4.33 48.70
CA TRP A 10 12.06 4.70 47.47
C TRP A 10 12.67 5.89 46.75
N LYS A 11 13.47 6.75 47.42
CA LYS A 11 14.23 7.82 46.74
C LYS A 11 15.30 7.23 45.81
N SER A 12 15.85 6.06 46.15
CA SER A 12 16.81 5.33 45.31
C SER A 12 16.15 4.50 44.20
N LYS A 13 14.80 4.41 44.16
CA LYS A 13 14.06 3.68 43.10
C LYS A 13 13.96 4.48 41.79
N MET A 14 14.53 5.69 41.74
CA MET A 14 14.71 6.52 40.55
C MET A 14 16.18 6.59 40.09
N LEU A 15 16.90 5.48 40.15
CA LEU A 15 18.21 5.34 39.49
C LEU A 15 18.14 4.23 38.45
N LEU A 16 17.30 4.42 37.44
CA LEU A 16 17.20 3.50 36.31
C LEU A 16 17.14 4.27 34.97
N THR A 17 17.78 5.44 34.89
CA THR A 17 17.97 6.15 33.61
C THR A 17 18.59 5.23 32.57
N GLU A 18 19.56 4.40 32.93
CA GLU A 18 20.18 3.42 32.02
C GLU A 18 19.20 2.35 31.51
N HIS A 19 18.27 1.86 32.33
CA HIS A 19 17.27 0.90 31.86
C HIS A 19 16.15 1.57 31.07
N VAL A 20 15.78 2.81 31.38
CA VAL A 20 14.82 3.58 30.57
C VAL A 20 15.41 3.86 29.19
N GLU A 21 16.68 4.29 29.13
CA GLU A 21 17.41 4.48 27.88
C GLU A 21 17.60 3.17 27.10
N GLN A 22 17.86 2.04 27.78
CA GLN A 22 17.89 0.72 27.13
C GLN A 22 16.51 0.27 26.66
N TYR A 23 15.44 0.58 27.38
CA TYR A 23 14.07 0.25 27.01
C TYR A 23 13.63 1.08 25.79
N ASP A 24 13.91 2.39 25.78
CA ASP A 24 13.66 3.28 24.64
C ASP A 24 14.55 2.93 23.43
N GLY A 25 15.81 2.55 23.66
CA GLY A 25 16.71 2.06 22.62
C GLY A 25 16.23 0.75 21.98
N GLN A 26 15.74 -0.19 22.80
CA GLN A 26 15.16 -1.45 22.32
C GLN A 26 13.81 -1.26 21.63
N HIS A 27 12.98 -0.32 22.10
CA HIS A 27 11.71 0.03 21.45
C HIS A 27 11.92 0.73 20.12
N SER A 28 12.81 1.71 20.03
CA SER A 28 13.12 2.37 18.74
C SER A 28 13.69 1.39 17.70
N ALA A 29 14.54 0.45 18.13
CA ALA A 29 15.09 -0.58 17.25
C ALA A 29 14.05 -1.67 16.87
N ARG A 30 12.97 -1.84 17.64
CA ARG A 30 11.83 -2.70 17.31
C ARG A 30 10.83 -1.99 16.40
N GLU A 31 10.55 -0.72 16.63
CA GLU A 31 9.73 0.10 15.73
C GLU A 31 10.33 0.19 14.33
N ALA A 32 11.66 0.24 14.22
CA ALA A 32 12.38 0.17 12.94
C ALA A 32 12.19 -1.18 12.20
N LYS A 33 11.67 -2.22 12.85
CA LYS A 33 11.50 -3.57 12.27
C LYS A 33 10.06 -3.86 11.84
N VAL A 34 9.08 -3.14 12.38
CA VAL A 34 7.66 -3.36 12.07
C VAL A 34 7.30 -2.62 10.79
N THR A 35 6.67 -3.31 9.84
CA THR A 35 6.13 -2.67 8.64
C THR A 35 5.13 -1.58 9.02
N THR A 36 5.45 -0.35 8.62
CA THR A 36 4.64 0.83 8.93
C THR A 36 3.29 0.80 8.23
N ALA A 37 2.33 1.59 8.70
CA ALA A 37 1.01 1.69 8.06
C ALA A 37 1.12 2.17 6.60
N GLU A 38 2.01 3.13 6.32
CA GLU A 38 2.29 3.62 4.98
C GLU A 38 2.87 2.52 4.08
N GLU A 39 3.82 1.74 4.58
CA GLU A 39 4.41 0.64 3.81
C GLU A 39 3.39 -0.47 3.52
N ARG A 40 2.47 -0.76 4.46
CA ARG A 40 1.36 -1.68 4.20
C ARG A 40 0.44 -1.19 3.08
N VAL A 41 0.17 0.12 3.02
CA VAL A 41 -0.59 0.73 1.92
C VAL A 41 0.17 0.59 0.60
N MET A 42 1.48 0.86 0.59
CA MET A 42 2.32 0.67 -0.60
C MET A 42 2.33 -0.79 -1.09
N ILE A 43 2.41 -1.75 -0.18
CA ILE A 43 2.37 -3.17 -0.52
C ILE A 43 1.02 -3.53 -1.14
N ARG A 44 -0.09 -3.10 -0.51
CA ARG A 44 -1.44 -3.28 -1.06
C ARG A 44 -1.54 -2.72 -2.47
N ASP A 45 -1.17 -1.46 -2.67
CA ASP A 45 -1.30 -0.78 -3.95
C ASP A 45 -0.43 -1.47 -5.02
N TYR A 46 0.78 -1.92 -4.66
CA TYR A 46 1.66 -2.65 -5.58
C TYR A 46 1.09 -4.00 -5.99
N ILE A 47 0.39 -4.69 -5.09
CA ILE A 47 -0.31 -5.94 -5.40
C ILE A 47 -1.49 -5.66 -6.35
N LEU A 48 -2.25 -4.59 -6.12
CA LEU A 48 -3.48 -4.29 -6.87
C LEU A 48 -3.23 -3.75 -8.28
N LEU A 49 -2.24 -2.89 -8.47
CA LEU A 49 -1.98 -2.20 -9.74
C LEU A 49 -1.80 -3.16 -10.95
N PRO A 50 -1.07 -4.29 -10.86
CA PRO A 50 -0.99 -5.26 -11.96
C PRO A 50 -2.33 -5.92 -12.31
N HIS A 51 -3.23 -6.10 -11.34
CA HIS A 51 -4.57 -6.61 -11.63
C HIS A 51 -5.40 -5.56 -12.38
N MET A 52 -5.32 -4.30 -11.95
CA MET A 52 -5.97 -3.18 -12.63
C MET A 52 -5.46 -3.00 -14.06
N GLU A 53 -4.15 -3.06 -14.26
CA GLU A 53 -3.50 -3.02 -15.58
C GLU A 53 -4.11 -4.07 -16.52
N LYS A 54 -4.14 -5.34 -16.09
CA LYS A 54 -4.72 -6.44 -16.88
C LYS A 54 -6.21 -6.24 -17.16
N MET A 55 -6.97 -5.72 -16.21
CA MET A 55 -8.40 -5.46 -16.39
C MET A 55 -8.64 -4.37 -17.44
N VAL A 56 -7.87 -3.27 -17.40
CA VAL A 56 -7.97 -2.18 -18.37
C VAL A 56 -7.50 -2.63 -19.76
N GLN A 57 -6.39 -3.36 -19.85
CA GLN A 57 -5.92 -3.95 -21.11
C GLN A 57 -6.97 -4.87 -21.74
N LYS A 58 -7.59 -5.74 -20.93
CA LYS A 58 -8.67 -6.60 -21.40
C LYS A 58 -9.85 -5.78 -21.91
N SER A 59 -10.30 -4.78 -21.16
CA SER A 59 -11.40 -3.91 -21.58
C SER A 59 -11.11 -3.15 -22.88
N LEU A 60 -9.87 -2.68 -23.07
CA LEU A 60 -9.44 -2.05 -24.33
C LEU A 60 -9.50 -3.05 -25.51
N SER A 61 -9.01 -4.27 -25.32
CA SER A 61 -9.05 -5.31 -26.36
C SER A 61 -10.48 -5.73 -26.74
N GLU A 62 -11.41 -5.77 -25.77
CA GLU A 62 -12.83 -6.02 -26.02
C GLU A 62 -13.48 -4.85 -26.78
N LEU A 63 -13.09 -3.62 -26.46
CA LEU A 63 -13.62 -2.41 -27.08
C LEU A 63 -13.20 -2.28 -28.56
N GLU A 64 -11.99 -2.69 -28.92
CA GLU A 64 -11.50 -2.72 -30.31
C GLU A 64 -12.42 -3.56 -31.22
N ASN A 65 -12.95 -4.66 -30.68
CA ASN A 65 -13.85 -5.58 -31.37
C ASN A 65 -15.34 -5.16 -31.27
N SER A 66 -15.65 -4.07 -30.57
CA SER A 66 -17.02 -3.62 -30.36
C SER A 66 -17.53 -2.72 -31.49
N SER A 67 -18.85 -2.78 -31.74
CA SER A 67 -19.58 -1.87 -32.64
C SER A 67 -19.96 -0.54 -31.97
N ASN A 68 -19.36 -0.20 -30.84
CA ASN A 68 -19.70 1.01 -30.09
C ASN A 68 -19.30 2.28 -30.85
N LEU A 69 -20.24 3.22 -31.02
CA LEU A 69 -20.01 4.50 -31.70
C LEU A 69 -18.89 5.31 -31.06
N MET A 70 -18.78 5.27 -29.72
CA MET A 70 -17.81 6.02 -28.94
C MET A 70 -16.53 5.21 -28.63
N ARG A 71 -16.28 4.09 -29.32
CA ARG A 71 -15.08 3.26 -29.09
C ARG A 71 -13.78 4.04 -29.15
N ARG A 72 -13.68 5.07 -29.99
CA ARG A 72 -12.48 5.92 -30.07
C ARG A 72 -12.30 6.74 -28.79
N LEU A 73 -13.38 7.32 -28.26
CA LEU A 73 -13.35 8.09 -27.03
C LEU A 73 -12.97 7.19 -25.84
N TYR A 74 -13.65 6.06 -25.70
CA TYR A 74 -13.36 5.09 -24.65
C TYR A 74 -11.94 4.52 -24.77
N GLY A 75 -11.46 4.29 -26.00
CA GLY A 75 -10.10 3.85 -26.28
C GLY A 75 -9.08 4.88 -25.79
N MET A 76 -9.22 6.16 -26.17
CA MET A 76 -8.31 7.21 -25.71
C MET A 76 -8.31 7.36 -24.19
N ALA A 77 -9.49 7.35 -23.57
CA ALA A 77 -9.60 7.42 -22.11
C ALA A 77 -8.96 6.20 -21.44
N GLY A 78 -9.22 4.99 -21.94
CA GLY A 78 -8.67 3.75 -21.39
C GLY A 78 -7.16 3.66 -21.51
N HIS A 79 -6.57 4.08 -22.65
CA HIS A 79 -5.12 4.17 -22.80
C HIS A 79 -4.53 5.16 -21.80
N ARG A 80 -5.19 6.31 -21.60
CA ARG A 80 -4.71 7.31 -20.63
C ARG A 80 -4.76 6.79 -19.18
N VAL A 81 -5.78 6.01 -18.82
CA VAL A 81 -5.86 5.30 -17.52
C VAL A 81 -4.71 4.29 -17.42
N LEU A 82 -4.50 3.48 -18.45
CA LEU A 82 -3.47 2.45 -18.49
C LEU A 82 -2.06 3.05 -18.30
N ASP A 83 -1.75 4.11 -19.02
CA ASP A 83 -0.48 4.84 -18.89
C ASP A 83 -0.25 5.33 -17.46
N ARG A 84 -1.31 5.82 -16.81
CA ARG A 84 -1.25 6.31 -15.44
C ARG A 84 -1.01 5.18 -14.43
N ILE A 85 -1.72 4.06 -14.57
CA ILE A 85 -1.52 2.85 -13.76
C ILE A 85 -0.08 2.35 -13.89
N MET A 86 0.43 2.26 -15.12
CA MET A 86 1.80 1.79 -15.39
C MET A 86 2.84 2.74 -14.78
N HIS A 87 2.62 4.05 -14.87
CA HIS A 87 3.47 5.05 -14.25
C HIS A 87 3.53 4.87 -12.73
N ASP A 88 2.37 4.75 -12.08
CA ASP A 88 2.27 4.60 -10.63
C ASP A 88 2.88 3.27 -10.16
N LEU A 89 2.67 2.18 -10.92
CA LEU A 89 3.29 0.89 -10.64
C LEU A 89 4.82 0.99 -10.68
N TYR A 90 5.36 1.68 -11.69
CA TYR A 90 6.81 1.90 -11.79
C TYR A 90 7.36 2.76 -10.65
N ALA A 91 6.66 3.84 -10.30
CA ALA A 91 7.04 4.71 -9.19
C ALA A 91 7.04 3.94 -7.86
N LEU A 92 5.98 3.19 -7.60
CA LEU A 92 5.82 2.39 -6.39
C LEU A 92 6.86 1.27 -6.30
N ARG A 93 7.17 0.61 -7.42
CA ARG A 93 8.26 -0.38 -7.48
C ARG A 93 9.60 0.22 -7.08
N ARG A 94 9.90 1.43 -7.54
CA ARG A 94 11.14 2.14 -7.19
C ARG A 94 11.16 2.51 -5.70
N GLU A 95 10.05 2.98 -5.17
CA GLU A 95 9.92 3.36 -3.77
C GLU A 95 10.06 2.16 -2.83
N LEU A 96 9.35 1.06 -3.10
CA LEU A 96 9.49 -0.19 -2.34
C LEU A 96 10.93 -0.69 -2.34
N LYS A 97 11.61 -0.64 -3.49
CA LYS A 97 13.02 -1.01 -3.60
C LYS A 97 13.92 -0.10 -2.76
N ALA A 98 13.69 1.21 -2.77
CA ALA A 98 14.45 2.18 -1.97
C ALA A 98 14.27 1.94 -0.46
N ARG A 99 13.08 1.50 -0.04
CA ARG A 99 12.76 1.13 1.35
C ARG A 99 13.18 -0.29 1.74
N ASN A 100 13.87 -1.02 0.85
CA ASN A 100 14.26 -2.43 1.02
C ASN A 100 13.07 -3.37 1.31
N ILE A 101 11.97 -3.15 0.60
CA ILE A 101 10.77 -3.98 0.62
C ILE A 101 10.71 -4.81 -0.67
N ARG A 102 10.51 -6.13 -0.53
CA ARG A 102 10.44 -7.06 -1.66
C ARG A 102 9.23 -7.95 -1.52
N ILE A 103 8.32 -7.91 -2.49
CA ILE A 103 7.11 -8.73 -2.50
C ILE A 103 7.40 -10.00 -3.30
N LEU A 104 7.03 -11.15 -2.76
CA LEU A 104 7.18 -12.48 -3.34
C LEU A 104 5.87 -13.01 -3.90
N ALA A 105 5.94 -14.21 -4.47
CA ALA A 105 4.84 -14.88 -5.14
C ALA A 105 3.61 -15.07 -4.25
N GLU A 106 2.47 -15.15 -4.93
CA GLU A 106 1.13 -15.29 -4.39
C GLU A 106 0.87 -16.74 -3.98
N GLU A 107 0.45 -16.95 -2.74
CA GLU A 107 -0.17 -18.20 -2.30
C GLU A 107 -1.69 -17.98 -2.26
N GLN A 108 -2.41 -18.67 -3.15
CA GLN A 108 -3.86 -18.62 -3.17
C GLN A 108 -4.43 -19.69 -2.24
N SER A 109 -5.15 -19.26 -1.20
CA SER A 109 -6.09 -20.08 -0.45
C SER A 109 -7.51 -19.64 -0.79
N ASN A 110 -8.46 -20.57 -0.91
CA ASN A 110 -9.79 -20.42 -1.51
C ASN A 110 -10.41 -18.98 -1.50
N SER A 111 -10.45 -18.31 -0.36
CA SER A 111 -11.07 -16.98 -0.19
C SER A 111 -10.09 -15.82 0.06
N VAL A 112 -8.84 -16.12 0.45
CA VAL A 112 -7.83 -15.13 0.86
C VAL A 112 -6.59 -15.29 0.01
N VAL A 113 -6.18 -14.20 -0.60
CA VAL A 113 -4.93 -14.11 -1.34
C VAL A 113 -3.84 -13.69 -0.36
N TYR A 114 -2.82 -14.54 -0.21
CA TYR A 114 -1.66 -14.25 0.62
C TYR A 114 -0.46 -13.91 -0.26
N HIS A 115 0.21 -12.82 0.09
CA HIS A 115 1.48 -12.42 -0.50
C HIS A 115 2.53 -12.41 0.60
N ARG A 116 3.57 -13.22 0.41
CA ARG A 116 4.77 -13.14 1.26
C ARG A 116 5.59 -11.93 0.83
N TYR A 117 6.15 -11.18 1.77
CA TYR A 117 7.08 -10.10 1.47
C TYR A 117 8.18 -10.01 2.52
N TYR A 118 9.30 -9.39 2.11
CA TYR A 118 10.38 -9.01 3.00
C TYR A 118 10.34 -7.51 3.23
N CYS A 119 10.32 -7.07 4.48
CA CYS A 119 10.52 -5.68 4.87
C CYS A 119 11.83 -5.58 5.65
N ARG A 120 12.84 -4.91 5.08
CA ARG A 120 14.14 -4.70 5.74
C ARG A 120 14.81 -6.00 6.23
N GLY A 121 14.58 -7.11 5.50
CA GLY A 121 15.10 -8.44 5.81
C GLY A 121 14.18 -9.33 6.66
N TYR A 122 13.09 -8.80 7.21
CA TYR A 122 12.10 -9.56 7.95
C TYR A 122 11.00 -10.07 7.03
N GLU A 123 10.66 -11.34 7.17
CA GLU A 123 9.59 -11.97 6.41
C GLU A 123 8.23 -11.72 7.07
N GLU A 124 7.28 -11.23 6.29
CA GLU A 124 5.91 -10.98 6.70
C GLU A 124 4.93 -11.47 5.62
N HIS A 125 3.64 -11.51 5.97
CA HIS A 125 2.56 -11.95 5.10
C HIS A 125 1.51 -10.86 4.99
N PHE A 126 1.10 -10.56 3.77
CA PHE A 126 -0.01 -9.67 3.46
C PHE A 126 -1.18 -10.50 2.96
N GLY A 127 -2.28 -10.53 3.73
CA GLY A 127 -3.49 -11.26 3.37
C GLY A 127 -4.62 -10.31 3.01
N MET A 128 -5.32 -10.59 1.90
CA MET A 128 -6.51 -9.82 1.50
C MET A 128 -7.57 -10.75 0.91
N THR A 129 -8.82 -10.55 1.29
CA THR A 129 -9.93 -11.31 0.68
C THR A 129 -10.16 -10.84 -0.75
N ARG A 130 -10.65 -11.74 -1.61
CA ARG A 130 -11.02 -11.38 -3.00
C ARG A 130 -12.06 -10.25 -3.05
N GLU A 131 -12.94 -10.17 -2.06
CA GLU A 131 -13.95 -9.11 -1.97
C GLU A 131 -13.32 -7.74 -1.71
N VAL A 132 -12.41 -7.66 -0.72
CA VAL A 132 -11.67 -6.42 -0.44
C VAL A 132 -10.83 -6.02 -1.64
N MET A 133 -10.17 -6.99 -2.31
CA MET A 133 -9.41 -6.75 -3.53
C MET A 133 -10.27 -6.09 -4.62
N ARG A 134 -11.49 -6.61 -4.87
CA ARG A 134 -12.41 -6.02 -5.87
C ARG A 134 -12.86 -4.62 -5.48
N SER A 135 -13.20 -4.39 -4.22
CA SER A 135 -13.64 -3.09 -3.73
C SER A 135 -12.53 -2.04 -3.86
N GLU A 136 -11.31 -2.39 -3.47
CA GLU A 136 -10.13 -1.52 -3.61
C GLU A 136 -9.82 -1.21 -5.08
N ILE A 137 -9.87 -2.21 -5.97
CA ILE A 137 -9.72 -2.00 -7.42
C ILE A 137 -10.76 -1.02 -7.94
N SER A 138 -12.03 -1.20 -7.59
CA SER A 138 -13.12 -0.32 -8.03
C SER A 138 -12.91 1.12 -7.54
N TRP A 139 -12.49 1.28 -6.28
CA TRP A 139 -12.20 2.58 -5.70
C TRP A 139 -11.01 3.27 -6.39
N GLN A 140 -9.89 2.56 -6.60
CA GLN A 140 -8.71 3.10 -7.26
C GLN A 140 -8.97 3.45 -8.74
N LEU A 141 -9.69 2.60 -9.48
CA LEU A 141 -10.10 2.92 -10.85
C LEU A 141 -10.95 4.19 -10.90
N SER A 142 -11.85 4.38 -9.94
CA SER A 142 -12.68 5.60 -9.86
C SER A 142 -11.83 6.85 -9.67
N ARG A 143 -10.70 6.77 -8.96
CA ARG A 143 -9.73 7.87 -8.85
C ARG A 143 -9.09 8.19 -10.20
N TYR A 144 -8.63 7.17 -10.93
CA TYR A 144 -8.03 7.38 -12.24
C TYR A 144 -9.01 7.94 -13.28
N THR A 145 -10.26 7.49 -13.27
CA THR A 145 -11.28 8.02 -14.18
C THR A 145 -11.69 9.44 -13.81
N ALA A 146 -11.72 9.79 -12.53
CA ALA A 146 -11.95 11.15 -12.08
C ALA A 146 -10.84 12.11 -12.57
N GLU A 147 -9.57 11.71 -12.50
CA GLU A 147 -8.44 12.50 -13.04
C GLU A 147 -8.64 12.83 -14.54
N ILE A 148 -9.11 11.86 -15.32
CA ILE A 148 -9.42 12.08 -16.74
C ILE A 148 -10.64 12.97 -16.93
N GLY A 149 -11.68 12.78 -16.11
CA GLY A 149 -12.87 13.62 -16.12
C GLY A 149 -12.54 15.10 -15.92
N GLU A 150 -11.60 15.41 -15.02
CA GLU A 150 -11.12 16.78 -14.80
C GLU A 150 -10.32 17.32 -16.00
N LEU A 151 -9.49 16.49 -16.65
CA LEU A 151 -8.79 16.89 -17.88
C LEU A 151 -9.77 17.22 -19.01
N LEU A 152 -10.85 16.45 -19.14
CA LEU A 152 -11.89 16.70 -20.15
C LEU A 152 -12.66 17.99 -19.87
N LYS A 153 -12.97 18.29 -18.60
CA LYS A 153 -13.59 19.56 -18.20
C LYS A 153 -12.66 20.75 -18.43
N GLY A 154 -11.37 20.61 -18.09
CA GLY A 154 -10.37 21.67 -18.27
C GLY A 154 -10.03 21.96 -19.73
N GLY A 155 -10.14 20.96 -20.61
CA GLY A 155 -9.97 21.12 -22.06
C GLY A 155 -11.11 21.86 -22.77
N ALA A 156 -12.28 21.98 -22.14
CA ALA A 156 -13.44 22.72 -22.68
C ALA A 156 -13.33 24.25 -22.50
N GLY A 157 -12.23 24.74 -21.91
CA GLY A 157 -12.00 26.16 -21.60
C GLY A 157 -10.92 26.86 -22.43
N LYS A 158 -10.49 26.30 -23.57
CA LYS A 158 -9.59 26.94 -24.53
C LYS A 158 -10.16 26.96 -25.93
#